data_AF-A0A9D6XY49-F1
#
_entry.id   AF-A0A9D6XY49-F1
#
_cell.length_a   1.000
_cell.length_b   1.000
_cell.length_c   1.000
_cell.angle_alpha   90.00
_cell.angle_beta   90.00
_cell.angle_gamma   90.00
#
_symmetry.space_group_name_H-M   'P 1'
#
loop_
_entity.id
_entity.type
_entity.pdbx_description
1 polymer ?
#
loop_
_entity_poly.entity_id
_entity_poly.type
_entity_poly.pdbx_seq_one_letter_code
_entity_poly.pdbx_strand_id
1 'polypeptide(L)'
;MTDHISLEELYRQTVTFPGPAIPLSGLLAALDTVEEELAHARDQAAVRLRARHQREAEFRHPEDLELDAYELEVTTNQILPRVFRGGFLLTLWSVFETVAKRMAEYVSTTRGLPTMQPQFRQPHFLKSLQKVYTESLGIVAFPDATEYGEIDTLRQVRNALIHHNGNVSALPDSMRNLSQEDLANLGLNVYSDLHETFFVPDAPFLTRSLSLVHGYLTSLSDRAYASAHPVPLVD
;
A
#
# COMPACT_ATOMS: atom_id res chain seq x y z
N MET A 1 -23.17 15.83 -28.83
CA MET A 1 -24.30 15.16 -28.16
C MET A 1 -23.74 14.63 -26.86
N THR A 2 -24.29 15.09 -25.74
CA THR A 2 -23.91 14.59 -24.39
C THR A 2 -24.85 13.44 -24.09
N ASP A 3 -24.35 12.20 -24.11
CA ASP A 3 -25.14 11.02 -23.77
C ASP A 3 -25.59 11.11 -22.31
N HIS A 4 -26.91 11.12 -22.12
CA HIS A 4 -27.51 11.15 -20.80
C HIS A 4 -27.56 9.72 -20.25
N ILE A 5 -26.54 9.36 -19.47
CA ILE A 5 -26.55 8.16 -18.63
C ILE A 5 -27.83 8.17 -17.78
N SER A 6 -28.65 7.11 -17.87
CA SER A 6 -29.90 7.04 -17.10
C SER A 6 -29.62 6.98 -15.59
N LEU A 7 -30.53 7.50 -14.77
CA LEU A 7 -30.36 7.50 -13.31
C LEU A 7 -30.31 6.07 -12.74
N GLU A 8 -31.00 5.13 -13.40
CA GLU A 8 -30.98 3.71 -13.07
C GLU A 8 -29.64 3.05 -13.46
N GLU A 9 -29.05 3.46 -14.59
CA GLU A 9 -27.70 3.09 -15.03
C GLU A 9 -26.66 3.53 -14.00
N LEU A 10 -26.74 4.80 -13.61
CA LEU A 10 -25.85 5.40 -12.63
C LEU A 10 -25.98 4.68 -11.28
N TYR A 11 -27.21 4.33 -10.87
CA TYR A 11 -27.49 3.57 -9.65
C TYR A 11 -26.96 2.13 -9.72
N ARG A 12 -27.12 1.40 -10.83
CA ARG A 12 -26.57 0.04 -10.96
C ARG A 12 -25.04 0.04 -10.92
N GLN A 13 -24.42 1.00 -11.61
CA GLN A 13 -22.96 1.19 -11.60
C GLN A 13 -22.43 1.56 -10.21
N THR A 14 -23.14 2.41 -9.46
CA THR A 14 -22.68 2.86 -8.13
C THR A 14 -23.06 1.93 -6.98
N VAL A 15 -24.17 1.19 -7.07
CA VAL A 15 -24.74 0.45 -5.92
C VAL A 15 -24.44 -1.05 -5.97
N THR A 16 -24.30 -1.66 -7.14
CA THR A 16 -24.15 -3.13 -7.25
C THR A 16 -22.75 -3.60 -7.61
N PHE A 17 -21.98 -2.78 -8.33
CA PHE A 17 -20.61 -3.13 -8.69
C PHE A 17 -19.65 -2.82 -7.53
N PRO A 18 -18.83 -3.77 -7.06
CA PRO A 18 -17.84 -3.52 -6.02
C PRO A 18 -16.63 -2.78 -6.61
N GLY A 19 -16.85 -1.54 -7.03
CA GLY A 19 -15.81 -0.66 -7.57
C GLY A 19 -14.80 -0.24 -6.50
N PRO A 20 -13.63 0.25 -6.90
CA PRO A 20 -12.55 0.61 -5.99
C PRO A 20 -12.77 1.93 -5.25
N ALA A 21 -13.73 2.76 -5.69
CA ALA A 21 -13.88 4.14 -5.25
C ALA A 21 -13.98 4.31 -3.72
N ILE A 22 -14.91 3.58 -3.08
CA ILE A 22 -15.15 3.75 -1.63
C ILE A 22 -13.92 3.30 -0.82
N PRO A 23 -13.39 2.07 -0.98
CA PRO A 23 -12.23 1.65 -0.21
C PRO A 23 -10.99 2.53 -0.40
N LEU A 24 -10.74 3.01 -1.63
CA LEU A 24 -9.55 3.80 -1.92
C LEU A 24 -9.66 5.26 -1.45
N SER A 25 -10.86 5.85 -1.49
CA SER A 25 -11.07 7.20 -0.92
C SER A 25 -10.74 7.26 0.57
N GLY A 26 -11.08 6.20 1.32
CA GLY A 26 -10.70 6.09 2.73
C GLY A 26 -9.19 5.96 2.94
N LEU A 27 -8.45 5.36 1.99
CA LEU A 27 -7.00 5.23 2.08
C LEU A 27 -6.26 6.55 1.84
N LEU A 28 -6.78 7.46 1.01
CA LEU A 28 -6.21 8.79 0.84
C LEU A 28 -6.24 9.56 2.17
N ALA A 29 -7.43 9.65 2.78
CA ALA A 29 -7.58 10.30 4.09
C ALA A 29 -6.75 9.61 5.19
N ALA A 30 -6.64 8.27 5.14
CA ALA A 30 -5.81 7.53 6.09
C ALA A 30 -4.30 7.83 5.91
N LEU A 31 -3.82 8.02 4.67
CA LEU A 31 -2.43 8.39 4.41
C LEU A 31 -2.13 9.79 4.96
N ASP A 32 -3.01 10.75 4.71
CA ASP A 32 -2.88 12.11 5.23
C ASP A 32 -2.82 12.10 6.77
N THR A 33 -3.74 11.36 7.40
CA THR A 33 -3.76 11.17 8.86
C THR A 33 -2.45 10.55 9.37
N VAL A 34 -1.92 9.54 8.69
CA VAL A 34 -0.65 8.89 9.06
C VAL A 34 0.51 9.90 9.06
N GLU A 35 0.61 10.72 8.03
CA GLU A 35 1.70 11.70 7.92
C GLU A 35 1.54 12.86 8.92
N GLU A 36 0.31 13.31 9.16
CA GLU A 36 -0.01 14.29 10.22
C GLU A 36 0.36 13.76 11.61
N GLU A 37 -0.01 12.53 11.94
CA GLU A 37 0.31 11.91 13.24
C GLU A 37 1.82 11.70 13.42
N LEU A 38 2.56 11.35 12.35
CA LEU A 38 4.02 11.24 12.40
C LEU A 38 4.69 12.60 12.65
N ALA A 39 4.20 13.67 12.03
CA ALA A 39 4.68 15.02 12.27
C ALA A 39 4.38 15.45 13.72
N HIS A 40 3.14 15.27 14.17
CA HIS A 40 2.73 15.60 15.53
C HIS A 40 3.52 14.83 16.59
N ALA A 41 3.70 13.52 16.41
CA ALA A 41 4.44 12.67 17.34
C ALA A 41 5.91 13.13 17.48
N ARG A 42 6.54 13.54 16.38
CA ARG A 42 7.91 14.08 16.38
C ARG A 42 8.02 15.36 17.21
N ASP A 43 7.11 16.31 16.96
CA ASP A 43 7.09 17.59 17.67
C ASP A 43 6.83 17.39 19.17
N GLN A 44 5.85 16.55 19.52
CA GLN A 44 5.54 16.22 20.91
C GLN A 44 6.69 15.50 21.62
N ALA A 45 7.37 14.58 20.94
CA ALA A 45 8.51 13.87 21.52
C ALA A 45 9.67 14.85 21.84
N ALA A 46 9.95 15.80 20.95
CA ALA A 46 10.96 16.84 21.18
C ALA A 46 10.60 17.76 22.37
N VAL A 47 9.34 18.20 22.46
CA VAL A 47 8.86 19.03 23.59
C VAL A 47 8.96 18.27 24.91
N ARG A 48 8.54 17.01 24.95
CA ARG A 48 8.61 16.16 26.15
C ARG A 48 10.06 15.95 26.60
N LEU A 49 10.98 15.74 25.65
CA LEU A 49 12.39 15.57 25.96
C LEU A 49 12.97 16.83 26.60
N ARG A 50 12.74 18.00 26.00
CA ARG A 50 13.20 19.29 26.56
C ARG A 50 12.64 19.55 27.95
N ALA A 51 11.35 19.29 28.16
CA ALA A 51 10.72 19.45 29.48
C ALA A 51 11.27 18.44 30.51
N ARG A 52 11.68 17.25 30.10
CA ARG A 52 12.38 16.28 30.96
C ARG A 52 13.76 16.79 31.34
N HIS A 53 14.57 17.23 30.36
CA HIS A 53 15.91 17.79 30.59
C HIS A 53 15.89 19.01 31.51
N GLN A 54 14.91 19.92 31.36
CA GLN A 54 14.78 21.08 32.23
C GLN A 54 14.45 20.70 33.68
N ARG A 55 13.63 19.67 33.90
CA ARG A 55 13.28 19.20 35.25
C ARG A 55 14.42 18.45 35.94
N GLU A 56 15.28 17.80 35.17
CA GLU A 56 16.35 16.93 35.66
C GLU A 56 17.75 17.59 35.54
N ALA A 57 17.80 18.89 35.22
CA ALA A 57 19.03 19.59 34.85
C ALA A 57 20.14 19.51 35.91
N GLU A 58 19.80 19.43 37.19
CA GLU A 58 20.76 19.36 38.31
C GLU A 58 21.40 17.98 38.49
N PHE A 59 20.84 16.93 37.87
CA PHE A 59 21.22 15.53 38.14
C PHE A 59 21.67 14.75 36.89
N ARG A 60 21.75 15.39 35.72
CA ARG A 60 22.07 14.73 34.44
C ARG A 60 23.55 14.89 34.09
N HIS A 61 24.19 13.80 33.68
CA HIS A 61 25.50 13.89 33.02
C HIS A 61 25.33 14.28 31.55
N PRO A 62 26.32 14.94 30.92
CA PRO A 62 26.27 15.29 29.50
C PRO A 62 26.03 14.09 28.57
N GLU A 63 26.62 12.93 28.90
CA GLU A 63 26.45 11.68 28.14
C GLU A 63 24.99 11.22 28.10
N ASP A 64 24.23 11.44 29.18
CA ASP A 64 22.80 11.10 29.24
C ASP A 64 21.97 11.98 28.28
N LEU A 65 22.42 13.21 28.00
CA LEU A 65 21.72 14.12 27.08
C LEU A 65 21.92 13.69 25.62
N GLU A 66 23.13 13.22 25.28
CA GLU A 66 23.45 12.71 23.96
C GLU A 66 22.70 11.41 23.66
N LEU A 67 22.65 10.49 24.63
CA LEU A 67 21.88 9.26 24.52
C LEU A 67 20.39 9.54 24.30
N ASP A 68 19.82 10.44 25.12
CA ASP A 68 18.44 10.89 25.01
C ASP A 68 18.11 11.49 23.62
N ALA A 69 19.04 12.28 23.05
CA ALA A 69 18.88 12.86 21.73
C ALA A 69 18.92 11.80 20.62
N TYR A 70 19.83 10.83 20.74
CA TYR A 70 19.90 9.69 19.83
C TYR A 70 18.63 8.83 19.89
N GLU A 71 18.13 8.52 21.08
CA GLU A 71 16.86 7.78 21.25
C GLU A 71 15.68 8.50 20.61
N LEU A 72 15.61 9.83 20.76
CA LEU A 72 14.59 10.65 20.10
C LEU A 72 14.71 10.55 18.58
N GLU A 73 15.91 10.66 18.03
CA GLU A 73 16.17 10.55 16.58
C GLU A 73 15.74 9.18 16.05
N VAL A 74 16.20 8.09 16.67
CA VAL A 74 15.83 6.71 16.29
C VAL A 74 14.31 6.52 16.38
N THR A 75 13.69 6.96 17.47
CA THR A 75 12.24 6.81 17.66
C THR A 75 11.46 7.54 16.57
N THR A 76 11.81 8.80 16.30
CA THR A 76 11.04 9.68 15.42
C THR A 76 11.31 9.48 13.93
N ASN A 77 12.52 9.08 13.55
CA ASN A 77 12.91 8.91 12.14
C ASN A 77 12.85 7.45 11.67
N GLN A 78 12.93 6.49 12.60
CA GLN A 78 13.08 5.07 12.25
C GLN A 78 11.91 4.23 12.75
N ILE A 79 11.65 4.25 14.06
CA ILE A 79 10.66 3.35 14.67
C ILE A 79 9.24 3.76 14.32
N LEU A 80 8.84 5.00 14.63
CA LEU A 80 7.48 5.47 14.39
C LEU A 80 7.12 5.43 12.90
N PRO A 81 7.93 5.96 11.96
CA PRO A 81 7.58 5.89 10.55
C PRO A 81 7.42 4.46 10.05
N ARG A 82 8.28 3.52 10.47
CA ARG A 82 8.15 2.11 10.08
C ARG A 82 6.84 1.49 10.57
N VAL A 83 6.43 1.80 11.81
CA VAL A 83 5.15 1.30 12.36
C VAL A 83 3.96 1.88 11.60
N PHE A 84 3.87 3.20 11.47
CA PHE A 84 2.72 3.85 10.86
C PHE A 84 2.66 3.63 9.35
N ARG A 85 3.76 3.86 8.62
CA ARG A 85 3.83 3.68 7.16
C ARG A 85 3.79 2.20 6.77
N GLY A 86 4.41 1.33 7.56
CA GLY A 86 4.30 -0.12 7.37
C GLY A 86 2.88 -0.63 7.59
N GLY A 87 2.19 -0.13 8.62
CA GLY A 87 0.77 -0.39 8.84
C GLY A 87 -0.10 0.08 7.67
N PHE A 88 0.16 1.28 7.15
CA PHE A 88 -0.52 1.78 5.97
C PHE A 88 -0.33 0.89 4.73
N LEU A 89 0.92 0.49 4.43
CA LEU A 89 1.21 -0.41 3.29
C LEU A 89 0.50 -1.76 3.41
N LEU A 90 0.43 -2.31 4.63
CA LEU A 90 -0.33 -3.53 4.89
C LEU A 90 -1.82 -3.35 4.59
N THR A 91 -2.42 -2.26 5.06
CA THR A 91 -3.83 -1.95 4.80
C THR A 91 -4.08 -1.71 3.31
N LEU A 92 -3.22 -0.93 2.63
CA LEU A 92 -3.28 -0.71 1.18
C LEU A 92 -3.29 -2.04 0.42
N TRP A 93 -2.36 -2.94 0.75
CA TRP A 93 -2.30 -4.26 0.13
C TRP A 93 -3.55 -5.10 0.41
N SER A 94 -4.07 -5.07 1.64
CA SER A 94 -5.29 -5.79 2.01
C SER A 94 -6.51 -5.29 1.23
N VAL A 95 -6.65 -3.98 1.06
CA VAL A 95 -7.70 -3.37 0.24
C VAL A 95 -7.54 -3.79 -1.22
N PHE A 96 -6.33 -3.72 -1.76
CA PHE A 96 -6.02 -4.18 -3.11
C PHE A 96 -6.49 -5.62 -3.35
N GLU A 97 -6.08 -6.55 -2.49
CA GLU A 97 -6.48 -7.95 -2.63
C GLU A 97 -8.00 -8.13 -2.54
N THR A 98 -8.63 -7.43 -1.60
CA THR A 98 -10.07 -7.56 -1.34
C THR A 98 -10.89 -7.05 -2.52
N VAL A 99 -10.56 -5.87 -3.04
CA VAL A 99 -11.28 -5.27 -4.17
C VAL A 99 -11.09 -6.11 -5.42
N ALA A 100 -9.85 -6.55 -5.71
CA ALA A 100 -9.57 -7.41 -6.86
C ALA A 100 -10.31 -8.77 -6.80
N LYS A 101 -10.43 -9.38 -5.62
CA LYS A 101 -11.22 -10.61 -5.40
C LYS A 101 -12.72 -10.35 -5.62
N ARG A 102 -13.26 -9.26 -5.06
CA ARG A 102 -14.68 -8.90 -5.20
C ARG A 102 -15.09 -8.62 -6.64
N MET A 103 -14.24 -7.96 -7.42
CA MET A 103 -14.49 -7.74 -8.85
C MET A 103 -14.54 -9.06 -9.63
N ALA A 104 -13.63 -10.01 -9.34
CA ALA A 104 -13.66 -11.34 -9.95
C ALA A 104 -14.94 -12.11 -9.59
N GLU A 105 -15.35 -12.04 -8.33
CA GLU A 105 -16.59 -12.66 -7.84
C GLU A 105 -17.81 -12.05 -8.50
N TYR A 106 -17.87 -10.71 -8.62
CA TYR A 106 -18.92 -10.01 -9.35
C TYR A 106 -19.05 -10.48 -10.80
N VAL A 107 -17.94 -10.54 -11.54
CA VAL A 107 -17.94 -11.01 -12.94
C VAL A 107 -18.41 -12.46 -13.02
N SER A 108 -17.93 -13.31 -12.12
CA SER A 108 -18.31 -14.72 -12.09
C SER A 108 -19.80 -14.89 -11.84
N THR A 109 -20.34 -14.25 -10.80
CA THR A 109 -21.77 -14.31 -10.46
C THR A 109 -22.65 -13.75 -11.58
N THR A 110 -22.26 -12.60 -12.16
CA THR A 110 -23.04 -11.95 -13.24
C THR A 110 -23.10 -12.82 -14.50
N ARG A 111 -22.02 -13.57 -14.79
CA ARG A 111 -21.95 -14.48 -15.95
C ARG A 111 -22.43 -15.90 -15.67
N GLY A 112 -22.88 -16.20 -14.44
CA GLY A 112 -23.27 -17.56 -14.05
C GLY A 112 -22.12 -18.56 -14.05
N LEU A 113 -20.89 -18.10 -13.82
CA LEU A 113 -19.69 -18.95 -13.71
C LEU A 113 -19.54 -19.50 -12.28
N PRO A 114 -18.75 -20.58 -12.08
CA PRO A 114 -18.47 -21.11 -10.75
C PRO A 114 -17.76 -20.11 -9.82
N THR A 115 -17.97 -20.24 -8.51
CA THR A 115 -17.28 -19.39 -7.52
C THR A 115 -15.75 -19.60 -7.55
N MET A 116 -15.00 -18.50 -7.59
CA MET A 116 -13.53 -18.51 -7.79
C MET A 116 -12.73 -18.43 -6.48
N GLN A 117 -13.38 -18.33 -5.31
CA GLN A 117 -12.70 -18.13 -4.01
C GLN A 117 -11.56 -19.12 -3.70
N PRO A 118 -11.68 -20.43 -3.97
CA PRO A 118 -10.60 -21.37 -3.69
C PRO A 118 -9.30 -21.07 -4.46
N GLN A 119 -9.40 -20.44 -5.64
CA GLN A 119 -8.25 -20.20 -6.51
C GLN A 119 -7.32 -19.11 -5.99
N PHE A 120 -7.80 -18.22 -5.11
CA PHE A 120 -7.01 -17.14 -4.49
C PHE A 120 -6.23 -17.56 -3.25
N ARG A 121 -6.27 -18.83 -2.83
CA ARG A 121 -5.59 -19.32 -1.61
C ARG A 121 -4.10 -19.63 -1.80
N GLN A 122 -3.51 -19.33 -2.95
CA GLN A 122 -2.11 -19.65 -3.22
C GLN A 122 -1.15 -18.63 -2.58
N PRO A 123 0.11 -19.01 -2.31
CA PRO A 123 1.11 -18.11 -1.72
C PRO A 123 1.48 -16.90 -2.59
N HIS A 124 1.12 -16.90 -3.88
CA HIS A 124 1.43 -15.83 -4.82
C HIS A 124 0.16 -15.18 -5.37
N PHE A 125 -0.41 -14.25 -4.60
CA PHE A 125 -1.66 -13.57 -4.94
C PHE A 125 -1.69 -13.03 -6.39
N LEU A 126 -0.65 -12.32 -6.84
CA LEU A 126 -0.62 -11.75 -8.20
C LEU A 126 -0.68 -12.81 -9.30
N LYS A 127 -0.01 -13.96 -9.11
CA LYS A 127 -0.09 -15.08 -10.05
C LYS A 127 -1.49 -15.70 -10.06
N SER A 128 -2.10 -15.86 -8.90
CA SER A 128 -3.49 -16.32 -8.81
C SER A 128 -4.47 -15.35 -9.44
N LEU A 129 -4.24 -14.04 -9.25
CA LEU A 129 -5.04 -12.99 -9.87
C LEU A 129 -4.95 -13.07 -11.39
N GLN A 130 -3.72 -13.12 -11.94
CA GLN A 130 -3.51 -13.28 -13.38
C GLN A 130 -4.20 -14.54 -13.92
N LYS A 131 -4.07 -15.66 -13.21
CA LYS A 131 -4.68 -16.94 -13.57
C LYS A 131 -6.21 -16.85 -13.59
N VAL A 132 -6.83 -16.38 -12.51
CA VAL A 132 -8.29 -16.28 -12.39
C VAL A 132 -8.85 -15.38 -13.48
N TYR A 133 -8.31 -14.17 -13.63
CA TYR A 133 -8.82 -13.22 -14.61
C TYR A 133 -8.62 -13.73 -16.04
N THR A 134 -7.44 -14.24 -16.38
CA THR A 134 -7.14 -14.64 -17.75
C THR A 134 -7.82 -15.96 -18.12
N GLU A 135 -7.64 -17.01 -17.32
CA GLU A 135 -8.08 -18.36 -17.67
C GLU A 135 -9.57 -18.57 -17.36
N SER A 136 -10.08 -17.99 -16.27
CA SER A 136 -11.46 -18.25 -15.83
C SER A 136 -12.43 -17.16 -16.28
N LEU A 137 -11.99 -15.90 -16.38
CA LEU A 137 -12.85 -14.78 -16.74
C LEU A 137 -12.60 -14.24 -18.15
N GLY A 138 -11.53 -14.65 -18.83
CA GLY A 138 -11.17 -14.12 -20.15
C GLY A 138 -10.83 -12.62 -20.13
N ILE A 139 -10.37 -12.09 -18.99
CA ILE A 139 -9.98 -10.70 -18.78
C ILE A 139 -8.46 -10.64 -18.64
N VAL A 140 -7.82 -9.71 -19.35
CA VAL A 140 -6.40 -9.42 -19.13
C VAL A 140 -6.25 -8.71 -17.78
N ALA A 141 -5.67 -9.40 -16.80
CA ALA A 141 -5.49 -8.85 -15.45
C ALA A 141 -4.46 -7.70 -15.47
N PHE A 142 -3.29 -7.94 -16.06
CA PHE A 142 -2.20 -6.97 -16.22
C PHE A 142 -1.90 -6.72 -17.70
N PRO A 143 -2.43 -5.64 -18.30
CA PRO A 143 -2.15 -5.31 -19.70
C PRO A 143 -0.72 -4.77 -19.91
N ASP A 144 -0.14 -4.18 -18.88
CA ASP A 144 1.23 -3.66 -18.88
C ASP A 144 2.13 -4.48 -17.93
N ALA A 145 3.24 -4.97 -18.45
CA ALA A 145 4.24 -5.69 -17.67
C ALA A 145 4.96 -4.79 -16.65
N THR A 146 5.04 -3.49 -16.93
CA THR A 146 5.61 -2.48 -16.03
C THR A 146 4.74 -2.34 -14.78
N GLU A 147 3.43 -2.12 -14.96
CA GLU A 147 2.46 -2.04 -13.86
C GLU A 147 2.47 -3.32 -13.00
N TYR A 148 2.56 -4.50 -13.62
CA TYR A 148 2.74 -5.76 -12.87
C TYR A 148 4.02 -5.75 -12.03
N GLY A 149 5.14 -5.32 -12.62
CA GLY A 149 6.43 -5.21 -11.95
C GLY A 149 6.37 -4.28 -10.74
N GLU A 150 5.76 -3.11 -10.88
CA GLU A 150 5.62 -2.13 -9.81
C GLU A 150 4.73 -2.63 -8.67
N ILE A 151 3.60 -3.30 -8.98
CA ILE A 151 2.74 -3.93 -7.97
C ILE A 151 3.47 -5.09 -7.28
N ASP A 152 4.30 -5.84 -7.99
CA ASP A 152 5.11 -6.89 -7.37
C ASP A 152 6.21 -6.31 -6.48
N THR A 153 6.84 -5.19 -6.84
CA THR A 153 7.76 -4.45 -5.96
C THR A 153 7.06 -4.01 -4.68
N LEU A 154 5.84 -3.45 -4.77
CA LEU A 154 5.04 -3.11 -3.60
C LEU A 154 4.79 -4.32 -2.69
N ARG A 155 4.44 -5.48 -3.27
CA ARG A 155 4.27 -6.74 -2.54
C ARG A 155 5.54 -7.17 -1.81
N GLN A 156 6.69 -7.06 -2.46
CA GLN A 156 7.99 -7.46 -1.92
C GLN A 156 8.37 -6.57 -0.73
N VAL A 157 8.23 -5.24 -0.86
CA VAL A 157 8.47 -4.27 0.21
C VAL A 157 7.56 -4.55 1.41
N ARG A 158 6.26 -4.75 1.16
CA ARG A 158 5.27 -5.11 2.20
C ARG A 158 5.66 -6.39 2.94
N ASN A 159 6.12 -7.42 2.22
CA ASN A 159 6.51 -8.68 2.84
C ASN A 159 7.77 -8.53 3.71
N ALA A 160 8.78 -7.78 3.25
CA ALA A 160 9.97 -7.51 4.05
C ALA A 160 9.62 -6.71 5.33
N LEU A 161 8.70 -5.74 5.25
CA LEU A 161 8.21 -5.01 6.42
C LEU A 161 7.54 -5.91 7.45
N ILE A 162 6.61 -6.77 7.02
CA ILE A 162 5.77 -7.56 7.94
C ILE A 162 6.51 -8.75 8.53
N HIS A 163 7.32 -9.44 7.72
CA HIS A 163 7.95 -10.69 8.15
C HIS A 163 9.35 -10.47 8.72
N HIS A 164 9.99 -9.35 8.39
CA HIS A 164 11.38 -9.08 8.75
C HIS A 164 11.59 -7.66 9.27
N ASN A 165 10.53 -6.97 9.70
CA ASN A 165 10.60 -5.62 10.27
C ASN A 165 11.36 -4.60 9.39
N GLY A 166 11.28 -4.78 8.06
CA GLY A 166 11.95 -3.92 7.09
C GLY A 166 13.44 -4.19 6.94
N ASN A 167 13.96 -5.33 7.41
CA ASN A 167 15.37 -5.67 7.22
C ASN A 167 15.70 -5.78 5.72
N VAL A 168 16.77 -5.09 5.29
CA VAL A 168 17.19 -5.02 3.87
C VAL A 168 17.61 -6.39 3.33
N SER A 169 18.13 -7.29 4.18
CA SER A 169 18.52 -8.65 3.78
C SER A 169 17.33 -9.50 3.31
N ALA A 170 16.11 -9.15 3.74
CA ALA A 170 14.87 -9.82 3.36
C ALA A 170 14.25 -9.29 2.06
N LEU A 171 14.82 -8.22 1.49
CA LEU A 171 14.44 -7.77 0.15
C LEU A 171 14.94 -8.78 -0.89
N PRO A 172 14.27 -8.90 -2.04
CA PRO A 172 14.75 -9.72 -3.15
C PRO A 172 16.07 -9.20 -3.68
N ASP A 173 16.86 -10.08 -4.30
CA ASP A 173 18.21 -9.77 -4.79
C ASP A 173 18.26 -8.51 -5.68
N SER A 174 17.25 -8.30 -6.52
CA SER A 174 17.12 -7.13 -7.39
C SER A 174 17.06 -5.81 -6.64
N MET A 175 16.53 -5.80 -5.41
CA MET A 175 16.46 -4.62 -4.55
C MET A 175 17.58 -4.59 -3.51
N ARG A 176 17.97 -5.76 -2.97
CA ARG A 176 19.01 -5.87 -1.94
C ARG A 176 20.39 -5.43 -2.46
N ASN A 177 20.63 -5.60 -3.76
CA ASN A 177 21.89 -5.21 -4.40
C ASN A 177 21.92 -3.73 -4.85
N LEU A 178 20.84 -2.98 -4.64
CA LEU A 178 20.79 -1.55 -4.94
C LEU A 178 21.65 -0.77 -3.95
N SER A 179 22.20 0.36 -4.40
CA SER A 179 22.86 1.30 -3.49
C SER A 179 21.85 1.95 -2.54
N GLN A 180 22.34 2.54 -1.45
CA GLN A 180 21.48 3.31 -0.54
C GLN A 180 20.80 4.49 -1.25
N GLU A 181 21.48 5.12 -2.21
CA GLU A 181 20.93 6.20 -3.04
C GLU A 181 19.82 5.68 -3.95
N ASP A 182 20.01 4.53 -4.58
CA ASP A 182 18.98 3.90 -5.43
C ASP A 182 17.74 3.50 -4.61
N LEU A 183 17.93 2.96 -3.40
CA LEU A 183 16.83 2.67 -2.48
C LEU A 183 16.11 3.96 -2.04
N ALA A 184 16.84 5.03 -1.77
CA ALA A 184 16.26 6.33 -1.46
C ALA A 184 15.48 6.92 -2.66
N ASN A 185 15.96 6.74 -3.89
CA ASN A 185 15.25 7.13 -5.11
C ASN A 185 13.95 6.33 -5.30
N LEU A 186 13.93 5.08 -4.84
CA LEU A 186 12.69 4.29 -4.73
C LEU A 186 11.79 4.77 -3.58
N GLY A 187 12.25 5.66 -2.71
CA GLY A 187 11.54 6.15 -1.53
C GLY A 187 11.67 5.23 -0.31
N LEU A 188 12.76 4.47 -0.22
CA LEU A 188 13.08 3.58 0.90
C LEU A 188 14.35 4.09 1.60
N ASN A 189 14.17 4.81 2.71
CA ASN A 189 15.30 5.34 3.49
C ASN A 189 15.95 4.21 4.29
N VAL A 190 17.25 4.01 4.11
CA VAL A 190 18.00 2.96 4.79
C VAL A 190 18.66 3.50 6.05
N TYR A 191 18.54 2.73 7.14
CA TYR A 191 19.17 2.98 8.43
C TYR A 191 19.90 1.71 8.86
N SER A 192 20.99 1.89 9.61
CA SER A 192 21.77 0.80 10.15
C SER A 192 21.94 1.00 11.65
N ASP A 193 21.77 -0.08 12.41
CA ASP A 193 22.24 -0.16 13.79
C ASP A 193 23.46 -1.10 13.88
N LEU A 194 23.86 -1.47 15.10
CA LEU A 194 25.04 -2.33 15.33
C LEU A 194 24.89 -3.75 14.77
N HIS A 195 23.69 -4.19 14.44
CA HIS A 195 23.38 -5.57 14.10
C HIS A 195 22.68 -5.73 12.75
N GLU A 196 21.84 -4.77 12.37
CA GLU A 196 20.97 -4.89 11.21
C GLU A 196 20.89 -3.59 10.40
N THR A 197 20.63 -3.76 9.11
CA THR A 197 20.25 -2.69 8.20
C THR A 197 18.79 -2.87 7.83
N PHE A 198 18.00 -1.81 8.00
CA PHE A 198 16.58 -1.81 7.69
C PHE A 198 16.19 -0.58 6.88
N PHE A 199 15.05 -0.67 6.20
CA PHE A 199 14.51 0.43 5.43
C PHE A 199 13.21 0.95 6.03
N VAL A 200 12.92 2.21 5.74
CA VAL A 200 11.71 2.91 6.13
C VAL A 200 11.14 3.58 4.87
N PRO A 201 9.93 3.21 4.44
CA PRO A 201 9.25 3.89 3.34
C PRO A 201 9.06 5.38 3.64
N ASP A 202 9.21 6.22 2.63
CA ASP A 202 8.88 7.65 2.70
C ASP A 202 7.45 7.95 2.24
N ALA A 203 6.99 9.17 2.52
CA ALA A 203 5.67 9.62 2.10
C ALA A 203 5.50 9.61 0.55
N PRO A 204 6.50 10.03 -0.25
CA PRO A 204 6.47 9.85 -1.70
C PRO A 204 6.22 8.40 -2.16
N PHE A 205 6.88 7.40 -1.56
CA PHE A 205 6.67 5.99 -1.88
C PHE A 205 5.25 5.55 -1.58
N LEU A 206 4.70 5.94 -0.42
CA LEU A 206 3.32 5.62 -0.07
C LEU A 206 2.32 6.24 -1.06
N THR A 207 2.54 7.51 -1.42
CA THR A 207 1.69 8.25 -2.36
C THR A 207 1.71 7.61 -3.76
N ARG A 208 2.91 7.25 -4.25
CA ARG A 208 3.05 6.51 -5.51
C ARG A 208 2.39 5.14 -5.45
N SER A 209 2.59 4.40 -4.36
CA SER A 209 2.00 3.07 -4.18
C SER A 209 0.47 3.12 -4.16
N LEU A 210 -0.11 4.09 -3.47
CA LEU A 210 -1.56 4.31 -3.43
C LEU A 210 -2.09 4.69 -4.82
N SER A 211 -1.39 5.59 -5.52
CA SER A 211 -1.75 6.02 -6.87
C SER A 211 -1.69 4.86 -7.88
N LEU A 212 -0.66 4.02 -7.79
CA LEU A 212 -0.48 2.82 -8.59
C LEU A 212 -1.63 1.83 -8.37
N VAL A 213 -1.92 1.50 -7.11
CA VAL A 213 -3.03 0.59 -6.77
C VAL A 213 -4.37 1.17 -7.22
N HIS A 214 -4.56 2.48 -7.08
CA HIS A 214 -5.77 3.16 -7.54
C HIS A 214 -5.94 3.10 -9.05
N GLY A 215 -4.90 3.46 -9.80
CA GLY A 215 -4.90 3.38 -11.26
C GLY A 215 -5.19 1.97 -11.75
N TYR A 216 -4.47 0.98 -11.21
CA TYR A 216 -4.66 -0.42 -11.55
C TYR A 216 -6.09 -0.90 -11.26
N LEU A 217 -6.61 -0.68 -10.04
CA LEU A 217 -7.93 -1.17 -9.68
C LEU A 217 -9.03 -0.49 -10.48
N THR A 218 -8.90 0.80 -10.78
CA THR A 218 -9.84 1.53 -11.64
C THR A 218 -9.87 0.89 -13.03
N SER A 219 -8.68 0.73 -13.63
CA SER A 219 -8.49 0.11 -14.94
C SER A 219 -9.02 -1.34 -14.99
N LEU A 220 -8.75 -2.14 -13.96
CA LEU A 220 -9.27 -3.50 -13.83
C LEU A 220 -10.78 -3.51 -13.68
N SER A 221 -11.35 -2.54 -12.98
CA SER A 221 -12.77 -2.42 -12.73
C SER A 221 -13.55 -2.14 -14.03
N ASP A 222 -13.02 -1.30 -14.91
CA ASP A 222 -13.61 -1.03 -16.23
C ASP A 222 -13.65 -2.29 -17.08
N ARG A 223 -12.53 -3.04 -17.13
CA ARG A 223 -12.45 -4.32 -17.85
C ARG A 223 -13.40 -5.37 -17.28
N ALA A 224 -13.49 -5.45 -15.95
CA ALA A 224 -14.39 -6.37 -15.25
C ALA A 224 -15.86 -6.05 -15.55
N TYR A 225 -16.24 -4.77 -15.48
CA TYR A 225 -17.58 -4.32 -15.79
C TYR A 225 -17.97 -4.60 -17.24
N ALA A 226 -17.12 -4.19 -18.20
CA ALA A 226 -17.33 -4.46 -19.63
C ALA A 226 -17.44 -5.96 -19.93
N SER A 227 -16.67 -6.79 -19.21
CA SER A 227 -16.82 -8.24 -19.29
C SER A 227 -18.19 -8.73 -18.82
N ALA A 228 -18.65 -8.25 -17.67
CA ALA A 228 -19.90 -8.68 -17.07
C ALA A 228 -21.13 -8.27 -17.90
N HIS A 229 -21.02 -7.17 -18.65
CA HIS A 229 -22.11 -6.56 -19.44
C HIS A 229 -21.71 -6.39 -20.91
N PRO A 230 -21.70 -7.48 -21.71
CA PRO A 230 -21.19 -7.46 -23.08
C PRO A 230 -22.12 -6.80 -24.11
N VAL A 231 -23.38 -6.55 -23.76
CA VAL A 231 -24.28 -5.76 -24.61
C VAL A 231 -23.85 -4.31 -24.43
N PRO A 232 -23.38 -3.62 -25.49
CA PRO A 232 -23.16 -2.18 -25.38
C PRO A 232 -24.47 -1.58 -24.91
N LEU A 233 -24.39 -0.72 -23.89
CA LEU A 233 -25.53 0.07 -23.47
C LEU A 233 -26.03 0.77 -24.73
N VAL A 234 -27.23 0.40 -25.16
CA VAL A 234 -27.84 1.04 -26.32
C VAL A 234 -28.12 2.46 -25.87
N ASP A 235 -27.44 3.42 -26.50
CA ASP A 235 -27.62 4.86 -26.29
C ASP A 235 -29.10 5.28 -26.35
#